data_AF-A0A520XF26-F1
#
_entry.id   AF-A0A520XF26-F1
#
_cell.length_a   1.000
_cell.length_b   1.000
_cell.length_c   1.000
_cell.angle_alpha   90.00
_cell.angle_beta   90.00
_cell.angle_gamma   90.00
#
_symmetry.space_group_name_H-M   'P 1'
#
loop_
_entity.id
_entity.type
_entity.pdbx_description
1 polymer ?
#
loop_
_entity_poly.entity_id
_entity_poly.type
_entity_poly.pdbx_seq_one_letter_code
_entity_poly.pdbx_strand_id
1 'polypeptide(L)' 'MNSENEKPLTVLLEELLIEVRSVSSENFDKWYEKKRKVFNIGVKNYPTKEEFIKYVNYALSIGH' A
#
# COMPACT_ATOMS: atom_id res chain seq x y z
N MET A 1 22.74 -4.17 -17.74
CA MET A 1 21.86 -3.13 -17.16
C MET A 1 20.49 -3.78 -17.05
N ASN A 2 20.08 -4.20 -15.85
CA ASN A 2 18.88 -5.02 -15.65
C ASN A 2 17.65 -4.10 -15.53
N SER A 3 16.96 -3.88 -16.64
CA SER A 3 15.65 -3.21 -16.71
C SER A 3 14.52 -4.25 -16.78
N GLU A 4 14.55 -5.25 -15.89
CA GLU A 4 13.52 -6.28 -15.81
C GLU A 4 12.70 -6.03 -14.53
N ASN A 5 11.40 -5.73 -14.68
CA ASN A 5 10.36 -5.57 -13.64
C ASN A 5 10.06 -4.18 -13.04
N GLU A 6 10.12 -3.09 -13.80
CA GLU A 6 9.39 -1.88 -13.38
C GLU A 6 7.90 -2.03 -13.78
N LYS A 7 7.11 -2.69 -12.91
CA LYS A 7 5.65 -2.63 -13.02
C LYS A 7 5.22 -1.15 -12.94
N PRO A 8 4.28 -0.69 -13.79
CA PRO A 8 3.75 0.66 -13.67
C PRO A 8 3.23 0.91 -12.26
N LEU A 9 3.48 2.10 -11.72
CA LEU A 9 3.06 2.47 -10.35
C LEU A 9 1.56 2.21 -10.13
N THR A 10 0.73 2.48 -11.13
CA THR A 10 -0.72 2.21 -11.11
C THR A 10 -1.02 0.74 -10.86
N VAL A 11 -0.32 -0.18 -11.54
CA VAL A 11 -0.48 -1.64 -11.35
C VAL A 11 -0.07 -2.04 -9.93
N LEU A 12 1.01 -1.47 -9.40
CA LEU A 12 1.45 -1.73 -8.03
C LEU A 12 0.42 -1.23 -7.00
N LEU A 13 -0.19 -0.06 -7.22
CA LEU A 13 -1.21 0.50 -6.34
C LEU A 13 -2.52 -0.32 -6.39
N GLU A 14 -2.92 -0.81 -7.55
CA GLU A 14 -4.07 -1.71 -7.71
C GLU A 14 -3.86 -3.04 -6.99
N GLU A 15 -2.69 -3.66 -7.14
CA GLU A 15 -2.32 -4.88 -6.41
C GLU A 15 -2.36 -4.66 -4.89
N LEU A 16 -1.84 -3.52 -4.42
CA LEU A 16 -1.85 -3.13 -3.01
C LEU A 16 -3.29 -2.97 -2.48
N LEU A 17 -4.17 -2.39 -3.30
CA LEU A 17 -5.57 -2.18 -2.97
C LEU A 17 -6.37 -3.49 -2.87
N ILE A 18 -6.10 -4.44 -3.77
CA ILE A 18 -6.70 -5.79 -3.72
C ILE A 18 -6.27 -6.49 -2.44
N GLU A 19 -4.97 -6.48 -2.14
CA GLU A 19 -4.41 -7.18 -0.99
C GLU A 19 -4.92 -6.62 0.34
N VAL A 20 -4.93 -5.28 0.51
CA VAL A 20 -5.43 -4.69 1.77
C VAL A 20 -6.91 -4.99 1.98
N ARG A 21 -7.71 -5.08 0.91
CA ARG A 21 -9.14 -5.39 1.02
C ARG A 21 -9.38 -6.79 1.59
N SER A 22 -8.54 -7.78 1.24
CA SER A 22 -8.65 -9.15 1.74
C SER A 22 -8.13 -9.35 3.17
N VAL A 23 -7.43 -8.38 3.75
CA VAL A 23 -6.92 -8.43 5.13
C VAL A 23 -8.03 -8.02 6.10
N SER A 24 -8.33 -8.80 7.15
CA SER A 24 -9.29 -8.36 8.17
C SER A 24 -8.75 -7.15 8.95
N SER A 25 -9.64 -6.30 9.48
CA SER A 25 -9.22 -5.10 10.23
C SER A 25 -8.32 -5.43 11.43
N GLU A 26 -8.58 -6.56 12.11
CA GLU A 26 -7.76 -7.06 13.23
C GLU A 26 -6.33 -7.45 12.82
N ASN A 27 -6.13 -7.80 11.54
CA ASN A 27 -4.82 -8.19 11.00
C ASN A 27 -4.15 -7.07 10.19
N PHE A 28 -4.79 -5.91 10.06
CA PHE A 28 -4.31 -4.81 9.24
C PHE A 28 -2.95 -4.31 9.73
N ASP A 29 -2.78 -4.08 11.02
CA ASP A 29 -1.52 -3.53 11.56
C ASP A 29 -0.32 -4.41 11.24
N LYS A 30 -0.45 -5.73 11.43
CA LYS A 30 0.59 -6.70 11.12
C LYS A 30 0.90 -6.74 9.61
N TRP A 31 -0.13 -6.66 8.78
CA TRP A 31 0.04 -6.58 7.33
C TRP A 31 0.75 -5.28 6.92
N TYR A 32 0.30 -4.15 7.44
CA TYR A 32 0.86 -2.83 7.17
C TYR A 32 2.31 -2.75 7.62
N GLU A 33 2.65 -3.29 8.79
CA GLU A 33 4.04 -3.42 9.26
C GLU A 33 4.92 -4.23 8.31
N LYS A 34 4.41 -5.34 7.78
CA LYS A 34 5.14 -6.14 6.79
C LYS A 34 5.40 -5.34 5.51
N LYS A 35 4.45 -4.53 5.05
CA LYS A 35 4.58 -3.71 3.84
C LYS A 35 5.52 -2.51 4.04
N ARG A 36 5.42 -1.80 5.17
CA ARG A 36 6.26 -0.64 5.48
C ARG A 36 7.69 -0.98 5.86
N LYS A 37 7.98 -2.20 6.35
CA LYS A 37 9.34 -2.63 6.72
C LYS A 37 10.33 -2.51 5.55
N VAL A 38 9.82 -2.49 4.33
CA VAL A 38 10.58 -2.22 3.11
C VAL A 38 11.11 -0.77 3.05
N PHE A 39 10.43 0.19 3.70
CA PHE A 39 10.69 1.62 3.52
C PHE A 39 11.32 2.33 4.74
N ASN A 40 11.50 1.65 5.88
CA ASN A 40 12.11 2.18 7.12
C ASN A 40 11.60 3.57 7.56
N ILE A 41 10.34 3.92 7.25
CA ILE A 41 9.76 5.22 7.59
C ILE A 41 9.11 5.12 8.96
N GLY A 42 9.58 5.91 9.92
CA GLY A 42 8.99 6.08 11.24
C GLY A 42 7.71 6.92 11.19
N VAL A 43 6.64 6.39 10.59
CA VAL A 43 5.32 7.02 10.65
C VAL A 43 4.82 6.97 12.09
N LYS A 44 4.64 8.15 12.71
CA LYS A 44 4.20 8.32 14.12
C LYS A 44 2.83 7.70 14.40
N ASN A 45 1.92 7.73 13.43
CA ASN A 45 0.57 7.19 13.53
C ASN A 45 0.34 6.20 12.39
N TYR A 46 -0.06 4.98 12.72
CA TYR A 46 -0.44 3.98 11.73
C TYR A 46 -1.82 4.36 11.20
N PRO A 47 -2.04 4.41 9.88
CA PRO A 47 -3.38 4.64 9.35
C PRO A 47 -4.28 3.49 9.74
N THR A 48 -5.56 3.74 9.92
CA THR A 48 -6.55 2.66 9.90
C THR A 48 -6.61 2.02 8.51
N LYS A 49 -7.19 0.81 8.42
CA LYS A 49 -7.42 0.14 7.13
C LYS A 49 -8.16 1.03 6.14
N GLU A 50 -9.17 1.77 6.62
CA GLU A 50 -9.97 2.68 5.80
C GLU A 50 -9.18 3.89 5.31
N GLU A 51 -8.39 4.51 6.19
CA GLU A 51 -7.50 5.61 5.81
C GLU A 51 -6.46 5.17 4.79
N PHE A 52 -5.85 3.99 4.98
CA PHE A 52 -4.90 3.45 4.03
C PHE A 52 -5.54 3.24 2.65
N ILE A 53 -6.72 2.62 2.59
CA ILE A 53 -7.48 2.44 1.35
C ILE A 53 -7.78 3.81 0.70
N LYS A 54 -8.18 4.81 1.49
CA LYS A 54 -8.43 6.16 1.00
C LYS A 54 -7.18 6.78 0.38
N TYR A 55 -6.02 6.61 1.01
CA TYR A 55 -4.75 7.13 0.48
C TYR A 55 -4.34 6.46 -0.83
N VAL A 56 -4.49 5.13 -0.92
CA VAL A 56 -4.18 4.39 -2.16
C VAL A 56 -5.12 4.80 -3.29
N ASN A 57 -6.42 4.93 -3.02
CA ASN A 57 -7.38 5.42 -4.01
C ASN A 57 -7.07 6.85 -4.45
N TYR A 58 -6.67 7.72 -3.52
CA TYR A 58 -6.25 9.09 -3.85
C TYR A 58 -5.01 9.08 -4.76
N ALA A 59 -4.00 8.27 -4.45
CA ALA A 59 -2.80 8.10 -5.27
C ALA A 59 -3.14 7.61 -6.70
N LEU A 60 -4.09 6.67 -6.83
CA LEU A 60 -4.59 6.22 -8.13
C LEU A 60 -5.31 7.34 -8.90
N SER A 61 -6.04 8.22 -8.22
CA SER A 61 -6.77 9.32 -8.87
C SER A 61 -5.88 10.44 -9.40
N ILE A 62 -4.70 10.65 -8.82
CA ILE A 62 -3.73 11.68 -9.26
C ILE A 62 -2.70 11.15 -10.27
N GLY A 63 -2.58 9.83 -10.41
CA GLY A 63 -1.66 9.19 -11.35
C GLY A 63 -2.21 9.05 -12.78
N HIS A 64 -3.30 9.77 -13.10
CA HIS A 64 -4.06 9.73 -14.34
C HIS A 64 -3.95 11.04 -15.13
#